data_AF-A0A0B1SYV3-F1
#
_entry.id   AF-A0A0B1SYV3-F1
#
_cell.length_a   1.000
_cell.length_b   1.000
_cell.length_c   1.000
_cell.angle_alpha   90.00
_cell.angle_beta   90.00
_cell.angle_gamma   90.00
#
_symmetry.space_group_name_H-M   'P 1'
#
loop_
_entity.id
_entity.type
_entity.pdbx_description
1 polymer ?
#
loop_
_entity_poly.entity_id
_entity_poly.type
_entity_poly.pdbx_seq_one_letter_code
_entity_poly.pdbx_strand_id
1 'polypeptide(L)'
;MAPEILNNSPTTAADVYSLGVSMLELATNVDLRERSHRIRNGELDDDLFEGVSEDLRQMITSLLCPDPLQRPSTSQLLCDACILRNIKKPVVFRHLEVVKPLHWKKSL
;
A
#
# COMPACT_ATOMS: atom_id res chain seq x y z
N MET A 1 1.47 -8.67 -5.03
CA MET A 1 2.90 -9.07 -5.01
C MET A 1 3.69 -8.11 -5.86
N ALA A 2 4.94 -7.84 -5.49
CA ALA A 2 5.82 -6.98 -6.28
C ALA A 2 6.06 -7.58 -7.68
N PRO A 3 6.10 -6.77 -8.74
CA PRO A 3 6.16 -7.25 -10.12
C PRO A 3 7.41 -8.10 -10.40
N GLU A 4 8.54 -7.78 -9.80
CA GLU A 4 9.81 -8.47 -10.02
C GLU A 4 9.85 -9.91 -9.47
N ILE A 5 8.99 -10.22 -8.48
CA ILE A 5 8.94 -11.54 -7.83
C ILE A 5 8.40 -12.63 -8.76
N LEU A 6 7.71 -12.24 -9.84
CA LEU A 6 7.23 -13.20 -10.83
C LEU A 6 8.38 -13.91 -11.55
N ASN A 7 9.57 -13.29 -11.60
CA ASN A 7 10.73 -13.80 -12.34
C ASN A 7 12.00 -13.92 -11.50
N ASN A 8 12.02 -13.42 -10.26
CA ASN A 8 13.23 -13.33 -9.44
C ASN A 8 12.97 -13.75 -7.98
N SER A 9 14.05 -13.98 -7.24
CA SER A 9 13.97 -14.23 -5.80
C SER A 9 13.49 -12.99 -5.01
N PRO A 10 12.86 -13.20 -3.83
CA PRO A 10 12.49 -12.11 -2.93
C PRO A 10 13.64 -11.19 -2.54
N THR A 11 13.32 -9.89 -2.49
CA THR A 11 14.26 -8.82 -2.11
C THR A 11 13.61 -7.92 -1.08
N THR A 12 14.42 -7.14 -0.37
CA THR A 12 13.92 -6.12 0.56
C THR A 12 13.06 -5.06 -0.14
N ALA A 13 13.36 -4.74 -1.41
CA ALA A 13 12.52 -3.85 -2.21
C ALA A 13 11.12 -4.43 -2.48
N ALA A 14 11.00 -5.75 -2.59
CA ALA A 14 9.70 -6.42 -2.72
C ALA A 14 8.87 -6.35 -1.43
N ASP A 15 9.51 -6.37 -0.26
CA ASP A 15 8.84 -6.12 1.03
C ASP A 15 8.33 -4.67 1.12
N VAL A 16 9.12 -3.69 0.64
CA VAL A 16 8.70 -2.29 0.54
C VAL A 16 7.47 -2.12 -0.35
N TYR A 17 7.42 -2.82 -1.50
CA TYR A 17 6.23 -2.83 -2.34
C TYR A 17 5.03 -3.46 -1.63
N SER A 18 5.25 -4.56 -0.90
CA SER A 18 4.19 -5.23 -0.14
C SER A 18 3.63 -4.31 0.96
N LEU A 19 4.48 -3.51 1.60
CA LEU A 19 4.05 -2.44 2.50
C LEU A 19 3.21 -1.39 1.76
N GLY A 20 3.61 -0.96 0.56
CA GLY A 20 2.86 -0.04 -0.29
C GLY A 20 1.45 -0.55 -0.62
N VAL A 21 1.32 -1.85 -0.95
CA VAL A 21 0.02 -2.49 -1.21
C VAL A 21 -0.85 -2.46 0.03
N SER A 22 -0.31 -2.83 1.20
CA SER A 22 -1.06 -2.78 2.46
C SER A 22 -1.49 -1.36 2.82
N MET A 23 -0.64 -0.36 2.60
CA MET A 23 -0.99 1.04 2.85
C MET A 23 -2.07 1.54 1.89
N LEU A 24 -2.02 1.15 0.61
CA LEU A 24 -3.07 1.46 -0.36
C LEU A 24 -4.41 0.83 0.06
N GLU A 25 -4.41 -0.44 0.46
CA GLU A 25 -5.62 -1.14 0.93
C GLU A 25 -6.21 -0.50 2.20
N LEU A 26 -5.38 -0.02 3.12
CA LEU A 26 -5.84 0.63 4.35
C LEU A 26 -6.32 2.07 4.13
N ALA A 27 -5.72 2.79 3.18
CA ALA A 27 -6.02 4.20 2.94
C ALA A 27 -7.20 4.40 1.97
N THR A 28 -7.56 3.39 1.19
CA THR A 28 -8.54 3.47 0.11
C THR A 28 -9.55 2.33 0.19
N ASN A 29 -10.57 2.35 -0.66
CA ASN A 29 -11.51 1.22 -0.82
C ASN A 29 -11.19 0.40 -2.08
N VAL A 30 -9.90 0.26 -2.42
CA VAL A 30 -9.46 -0.43 -3.64
C VAL A 30 -9.82 -1.92 -3.63
N ASP A 31 -10.36 -2.42 -4.74
CA ASP A 31 -10.41 -3.87 -4.98
C ASP A 31 -9.08 -4.34 -5.58
N LEU A 32 -8.21 -4.88 -4.73
CA LEU A 32 -6.91 -5.39 -5.13
C LEU A 32 -6.99 -6.54 -6.14
N ARG A 33 -8.07 -7.34 -6.15
CA ARG A 33 -8.19 -8.48 -7.08
C ARG A 33 -8.35 -7.97 -8.50
N GLU A 34 -9.26 -7.02 -8.70
CA GLU A 34 -9.54 -6.44 -10.01
C GLU A 34 -8.39 -5.53 -10.48
N ARG A 35 -7.84 -4.71 -9.59
CA ARG A 35 -6.82 -3.69 -9.94
C ARG A 35 -5.37 -4.18 -9.84
N SER A 36 -5.13 -5.45 -9.49
CA SER A 36 -3.76 -5.99 -9.26
C SER A 36 -2.78 -5.78 -10.42
N HIS A 37 -3.25 -5.85 -11.67
CA HIS A 37 -2.40 -5.69 -12.85
C HIS A 37 -2.02 -4.23 -13.06
N ARG A 38 -2.99 -3.32 -12.94
CA ARG A 38 -2.81 -1.87 -13.03
C ARG A 38 -1.85 -1.35 -11.97
N ILE A 39 -2.06 -1.78 -10.72
CA ILE A 39 -1.18 -1.44 -9.58
C ILE A 39 0.26 -1.93 -9.82
N ARG A 40 0.44 -3.11 -10.41
CA ARG A 40 1.78 -3.64 -10.78
C ARG A 40 2.46 -2.85 -11.90
N ASN A 41 1.67 -2.23 -12.78
CA ASN A 41 2.16 -1.36 -13.85
C ASN A 41 2.41 0.08 -13.38
N GLY A 42 2.09 0.42 -12.12
CA GLY A 42 2.17 1.79 -11.61
C GLY A 42 0.99 2.68 -12.04
N GLU A 43 -0.08 2.08 -12.56
CA GLU A 43 -1.32 2.78 -12.93
C GLU A 43 -2.17 2.97 -11.67
N LEU A 44 -1.95 4.10 -10.97
CA LEU A 44 -2.70 4.50 -9.79
C LEU A 44 -3.51 5.76 -10.11
N ASP A 45 -4.75 5.55 -10.54
CA ASP A 45 -5.69 6.61 -10.91
C ASP A 45 -6.01 7.54 -9.71
N ASP A 46 -6.27 8.82 -9.98
CA ASP A 46 -6.55 9.84 -8.95
C ASP A 46 -7.80 9.53 -8.11
N ASP A 47 -8.80 8.85 -8.70
CA ASP A 47 -10.04 8.44 -8.02
C ASP A 47 -9.78 7.45 -6.87
N LEU A 48 -8.69 6.68 -6.93
CA LEU A 48 -8.30 5.78 -5.84
C LEU A 48 -8.02 6.52 -4.54
N PHE A 49 -7.54 7.76 -4.64
CA PHE A 49 -7.06 8.55 -3.51
C PHE A 49 -8.07 9.63 -3.08
N GLU A 50 -9.34 9.51 -3.47
CA GLU A 50 -10.37 10.43 -3.01
C GLU A 50 -10.42 10.48 -1.48
N GLY A 51 -10.22 11.66 -0.91
CA GLY A 51 -10.18 11.87 0.55
C GLY A 51 -8.86 11.48 1.24
N VAL A 52 -7.87 10.98 0.50
CA VAL A 52 -6.51 10.69 1.01
C VAL A 52 -5.67 11.96 0.94
N SER A 53 -4.84 12.22 1.96
CA SER A 53 -3.94 13.37 1.94
C SER A 53 -2.85 13.21 0.87
N GLU A 54 -2.44 14.32 0.26
CA GLU A 54 -1.40 14.31 -0.78
C GLU A 54 -0.08 13.70 -0.28
N ASP A 55 0.32 14.03 0.96
CA ASP A 55 1.52 13.46 1.57
C ASP A 55 1.46 11.92 1.66
N LEU A 56 0.30 11.36 2.03
CA LEU A 56 0.11 9.91 2.15
C LEU A 56 0.01 9.26 0.75
N ARG A 57 -0.66 9.92 -0.19
CA ARG A 57 -0.71 9.50 -1.59
C ARG A 57 0.69 9.40 -2.20
N GLN A 58 1.51 10.44 -2.04
CA GLN A 58 2.87 10.49 -2.56
C GLN A 58 3.73 9.38 -1.96
N MET A 59 3.59 9.15 -0.65
CA MET A 59 4.25 8.05 0.04
C MET A 59 3.84 6.69 -0.53
N ILE A 60 2.54 6.38 -0.60
CA ILE A 60 2.03 5.11 -1.17
C ILE A 60 2.54 4.91 -2.60
N THR A 61 2.49 5.95 -3.42
CA THR A 61 2.94 5.92 -4.82
C THR A 61 4.44 5.59 -4.91
N SER A 62 5.27 6.17 -4.03
CA SER A 62 6.71 5.87 -3.99
C SER A 62 7.01 4.42 -3.61
N LEU A 63 6.23 3.83 -2.70
CA LEU A 63 6.38 2.43 -2.27
C LEU A 63 5.98 1.46 -3.40
N LEU A 64 4.98 1.84 -4.20
CA LEU A 64 4.42 1.06 -5.29
C LEU A 64 5.13 1.26 -6.64
N CYS A 65 6.31 1.90 -6.65
CA CYS A 65 7.06 2.09 -7.90
C CYS A 65 7.34 0.72 -8.57
N PRO A 66 7.04 0.54 -9.87
CA PRO A 66 7.29 -0.73 -10.55
C PRO A 66 8.77 -1.12 -10.54
N ASP A 67 9.67 -0.14 -10.70
CA ASP A 67 11.11 -0.34 -10.60
C ASP A 67 11.54 -0.46 -9.13
N PRO A 68 12.05 -1.62 -8.67
CA PRO A 68 12.50 -1.80 -7.30
C PRO A 68 13.66 -0.88 -6.89
N LEU A 69 14.45 -0.38 -7.84
CA LEU A 69 15.57 0.51 -7.57
C LEU A 69 15.14 1.95 -7.28
N GLN A 70 13.93 2.33 -7.71
CA GLN A 70 13.35 3.65 -7.47
C GLN A 70 12.48 3.70 -6.20
N ARG A 71 12.25 2.54 -5.56
CA ARG A 71 11.55 2.49 -4.27
C ARG A 71 12.45 3.01 -3.17
N PRO A 72 11.91 3.73 -2.17
CA PRO A 72 12.70 4.13 -1.02
C PRO A 72 13.09 2.90 -0.19
N SER A 73 14.27 2.94 0.42
CA SER A 73 14.65 1.97 1.43
C SER A 73 13.88 2.21 2.72
N THR A 74 13.77 1.19 3.57
CA THR A 74 13.19 1.34 4.92
C THR A 74 13.96 2.35 5.77
N SER A 75 15.28 2.46 5.60
CA SER A 75 16.08 3.49 6.29
C SER A 75 15.76 4.90 5.82
N GLN A 76 15.48 5.10 4.52
CA GLN A 76 15.03 6.39 4.00
C GLN A 76 13.64 6.75 4.53
N LEU A 77 12.71 5.79 4.57
CA LEU A 77 11.37 5.99 5.13
C LEU A 77 11.40 6.37 6.61
N LEU A 78 12.27 5.76 7.42
CA LEU A 78 12.41 6.11 8.84
C LEU A 78 12.88 7.55 9.07
N CYS A 79 13.54 8.16 8.08
CA CYS A 79 13.99 9.54 8.10
C CYS A 79 13.05 10.50 7.36
N ASP A 80 11.96 10.00 6.77
CA ASP A 80 11.04 10.79 5.98
C ASP A 80 10.26 11.79 6.86
N ALA A 81 10.27 13.07 6.47
CA ALA A 81 9.68 14.13 7.26
C ALA A 81 8.15 13.97 7.42
N CYS A 82 7.46 13.44 6.41
CA CYS A 82 6.02 13.19 6.51
C CYS A 82 5.75 12.07 7.52
N ILE A 83 6.50 10.97 7.46
CA ILE A 83 6.37 9.89 8.45
C ILE A 83 6.61 10.44 9.85
N LEU A 84 7.75 11.10 10.07
CA LEU A 84 8.14 11.65 11.37
C LEU A 84 7.10 12.62 11.94
N ARG A 85 6.49 13.47 11.11
CA ARG A 85 5.43 14.40 11.54
C ARG A 85 4.17 13.68 12.03
N ASN A 86 3.90 12.50 11.49
CA ASN A 86 2.69 11.73 11.78
C ASN A 86 2.90 10.60 12.81
N ILE A 87 4.13 10.34 13.26
CA ILE A 87 4.38 9.35 14.32
C ILE A 87 3.65 9.77 15.60
N LYS A 88 2.77 8.89 16.07
CA LYS A 88 2.12 8.96 17.38
C LYS A 88 2.65 7.81 18.25
N LYS A 89 2.39 7.88 19.55
CA LYS A 89 2.66 6.74 20.45
C LYS A 89 1.98 5.49 19.87
N PRO A 90 2.68 4.35 19.76
CA PRO A 90 2.10 3.13 19.21
C PRO A 90 0.80 2.80 19.91
N VAL A 91 -0.27 2.64 19.13
CA VAL A 91 -1.57 2.22 19.66
C VAL A 91 -1.53 0.69 19.74
N VAL A 92 -1.75 0.16 20.93
CA VAL A 92 -1.93 -1.28 21.10
C VAL A 92 -3.40 -1.58 20.80
N PHE A 93 -3.67 -2.23 19.68
CA PHE A 93 -5.01 -2.74 19.38
C PHE A 93 -5.33 -3.87 20.36
N ARG A 94 -6.05 -3.54 21.45
CA ARG A 94 -6.49 -4.54 22.44
C ARG A 94 -7.66 -5.38 21.94
N HIS A 95 -8.40 -4.85 20.97
CA HIS A 95 -9.52 -5.52 20.34
C HIS A 95 -9.61 -5.05 18.88
N LEU A 96 -9.63 -6.00 17.94
CA LEU A 96 -9.85 -5.77 16.52
C LEU A 96 -11.16 -6.46 16.17
N GLU A 97 -12.24 -5.70 15.99
CA GLU A 97 -13.52 -6.26 15.53
C GLU A 97 -13.47 -6.44 14.02
N VAL A 98 -13.61 -7.68 13.56
CA VAL A 98 -13.83 -7.96 12.14
C VAL A 98 -15.29 -7.61 11.84
N VAL A 99 -15.52 -6.39 11.35
CA VAL A 99 -16.82 -6.04 10.79
C VAL A 99 -16.99 -6.87 9.52
N LYS A 100 -17.96 -7.80 9.53
CA LYS A 100 -18.32 -8.55 8.32
C LYS A 100 -18.74 -7.55 7.25
N PRO A 101 -18.16 -7.55 6.03
CA PRO A 101 -18.63 -6.68 4.97
C PRO A 101 -20.11 -6.99 4.69
N LEU A 102 -20.95 -5.96 4.73
CA LEU A 102 -22.31 -6.06 4.23
C LEU A 102 -22.24 -6.36 2.73
N HIS A 103 -22.83 -7.49 2.33
CA HIS A 103 -22.99 -7.99 0.96
C HIS A 103 -21.86 -8.84 0.37
N TRP A 104 -21.80 -10.11 0.82
CA TRP A 104 -21.56 -11.18 -0.16
C TRP A 104 -22.91 -11.57 -0.78
N LYS A 105 -23.07 -11.36 -2.09
CA LYS A 105 -24.18 -11.99 -2.82
C LYS A 105 -23.87 -13.48 -2.90
N LYS A 106 -24.69 -14.27 -2.23
CA LYS A 106 -24.93 -15.66 -2.61
C LYS A 106 -25.51 -15.65 -4.03
N SER A 107 -24.75 -16.13 -5.00
CA SER A 107 -25.33 -16.60 -6.25
C SER A 107 -25.22 -18.11 -6.25
N LEU A 108 -26.40 -18.72 -6.26
CA LEU A 108 -26.68 -20.14 -6.42
C LEU A 108 -26.12 -20.67 -7.76
#